data_AF-A0A8H3M6X7-F1
#
_entry.id   AF-A0A8H3M6X7-F1
#
_cell.length_a   1.000
_cell.length_b   1.000
_cell.length_c   1.000
_cell.angle_alpha   90.00
_cell.angle_beta   90.00
_cell.angle_gamma   90.00
#
_symmetry.space_group_name_H-M   'P 1'
#
loop_
_entity.id
_entity.type
_entity.pdbx_description
1 polymer ?
#
loop_
_entity_poly.entity_id
_entity_poly.type
_entity_poly.pdbx_seq_one_letter_code
_entity_poly.pdbx_strand_id
1 'polypeptide(L)'
;MLLKKQGRMKSPIWLHFIEKPLLNSSHYEAKCKYCSGKMGGVLANILKHLKEEYPKVNNEFRISLYELINTNNNTKKIEINVHVLNPLN
;
A
#
# COMPACT_ATOMS: atom_id res chain seq x y z
N MET A 1 27.42 -2.84 12.43
CA MET A 1 26.48 -2.95 11.30
C MET A 1 25.11 -2.46 11.76
N LEU A 2 24.63 -1.32 11.25
CA LEU A 2 23.29 -0.80 11.59
C LEU A 2 22.23 -1.70 10.95
N LEU A 3 21.43 -2.37 11.78
CA LEU A 3 20.23 -3.10 11.34
C LEU A 3 19.37 -2.12 10.53
N LYS A 4 19.33 -2.30 9.20
CA LYS A 4 18.40 -1.58 8.33
C LYS A 4 17.00 -1.96 8.82
N LYS A 5 16.35 -1.06 9.57
CA LYS A 5 14.94 -1.20 9.94
C LYS A 5 14.19 -1.52 8.65
N GLN A 6 13.63 -2.71 8.56
CA GLN A 6 12.83 -3.12 7.42
C GLN A 6 11.70 -2.10 7.33
N GLY A 7 11.78 -1.21 6.34
CA GLY A 7 10.80 -0.14 6.17
C GLY A 7 9.42 -0.75 6.07
N ARG A 8 8.38 -0.04 6.53
CA ARG A 8 7.00 -0.49 6.32
C ARG A 8 6.81 -0.78 4.83
N MET A 9 6.24 -1.94 4.51
CA MET A 9 5.86 -2.24 3.14
C MET A 9 5.01 -1.08 2.61
N LYS A 10 5.46 -0.49 1.50
CA LYS A 10 4.72 0.61 0.88
C LYS A 10 3.41 0.05 0.33
N SER A 11 2.32 0.75 0.61
CA SER A 11 1.00 0.42 0.07
C SER A 11 1.07 0.32 -1.47
N PRO A 12 0.38 -0.65 -2.10
CA PRO A 12 0.34 -0.79 -3.56
C PRO A 12 -0.09 0.49 -4.30
N ILE A 13 -0.74 1.44 -3.61
CA ILE A 13 -1.14 2.72 -4.19
C ILE A 13 0.06 3.49 -4.76
N TRP A 14 1.25 3.30 -4.21
CA TRP A 14 2.48 3.94 -4.66
C TRP A 14 2.94 3.47 -6.06
N LEU A 15 2.37 2.39 -6.60
CA LEU A 15 2.59 2.01 -8.01
C LEU A 15 2.06 3.06 -8.99
N HIS A 16 1.09 3.87 -8.57
CA HIS A 16 0.44 4.91 -9.38
C HIS A 16 1.07 6.29 -9.21
N PHE A 17 2.04 6.42 -8.30
CA PHE A 17 2.65 7.70 -7.93
C PHE A 17 4.18 7.61 -7.94
N ILE A 18 4.82 8.75 -8.14
CA ILE A 18 6.27 8.91 -7.97
C ILE A 18 6.45 9.67 -6.66
N GLU A 19 7.11 9.03 -5.70
CA GLU A 19 7.46 9.65 -4.43
C GLU A 19 8.69 10.53 -4.61
N LYS A 20 8.62 11.76 -4.09
CA LYS A 20 9.72 12.71 -4.08
C LYS A 20 9.91 13.28 -2.67
N PRO A 21 11.15 13.57 -2.25
CA PRO A 21 11.35 14.29 -0.99
C PRO A 21 10.77 15.71 -1.10
N LEU A 22 9.99 16.15 -0.12
CA LEU A 22 9.74 17.58 0.08
C LEU A 22 10.96 18.17 0.78
N LEU A 23 11.54 19.22 0.20
CA LEU A 23 12.72 19.89 0.74
C LEU A 23 12.52 20.39 2.18
N ASN A 24 11.29 20.76 2.56
CA ASN A 24 10.97 21.44 3.82
C ASN A 24 9.86 20.75 4.64
N SER A 25 9.56 19.47 4.41
CA SER A 25 8.49 18.77 5.15
C SER A 25 8.93 17.37 5.56
N SER A 26 8.41 16.89 6.70
CA SER A 26 8.51 15.49 7.11
C SER A 26 7.71 14.54 6.20
N HIS A 27 6.88 15.08 5.32
CA HIS A 27 6.12 14.33 4.33
C HIS A 27 6.87 14.25 3.00
N TYR A 28 6.60 13.21 2.22
CA TYR A 28 7.05 13.12 0.83
C TYR A 28 6.02 13.82 -0.08
N GLU A 29 6.46 14.35 -1.23
CA GLU A 29 5.57 14.73 -2.33
C GLU A 29 5.21 13.48 -3.13
N ALA A 30 3.94 13.36 -3.55
CA ALA A 30 3.48 12.36 -4.49
C ALA A 30 3.14 13.03 -5.82
N LYS A 31 3.78 12.58 -6.90
CA LYS A 31 3.44 12.98 -8.27
C LYS A 31 2.62 11.87 -8.94
N CYS A 32 1.41 12.19 -9.36
CA CYS A 32 0.54 11.27 -10.09
C CYS A 32 1.17 10.91 -11.45
N LYS A 33 1.20 9.62 -11.80
CA LYS A 33 1.72 9.17 -13.10
C LYS A 33 0.78 9.47 -14.27
N TYR A 34 -0.50 9.75 -14.00
CA TYR A 34 -1.52 9.93 -15.02
C TYR A 34 -1.68 11.40 -15.48
N CYS A 35 -1.82 12.36 -14.56
CA CYS A 35 -1.91 13.79 -14.90
C CYS A 35 -0.63 14.58 -14.62
N SER A 36 0.42 13.96 -14.08
CA SER A 36 1.58 14.68 -13.53
C SER A 36 1.27 15.67 -12.40
N GLY A 37 0.05 15.67 -11.87
CA GLY A 37 -0.36 16.47 -10.70
C GLY A 37 0.48 16.13 -9.47
N LYS A 38 0.75 17.13 -8.63
CA LYS A 38 1.55 17.01 -7.42
C LYS A 38 0.67 17.21 -6.19
N MET A 39 0.90 16.42 -5.15
CA MET A 39 0.18 16.50 -3.88
C MET A 39 1.08 16.06 -2.73
N GLY A 40 0.70 16.37 -1.49
CA GLY A 40 1.35 15.77 -0.33
C GLY A 40 1.15 14.26 -0.35
N GLY A 41 2.22 13.49 -0.10
CA GLY A 41 2.28 12.02 -0.10
C GLY A 41 1.60 11.37 1.10
N VAL A 42 0.46 11.94 1.50
CA VAL A 42 -0.45 11.43 2.51
C VAL A 42 -1.53 10.62 1.80
N LEU A 43 -1.82 9.41 2.31
CA LEU A 43 -2.76 8.48 1.67
C LEU A 43 -4.14 9.13 1.37
N ALA A 44 -4.64 9.96 2.29
CA ALA A 44 -5.91 10.67 2.11
C ALA A 44 -5.92 11.59 0.88
N ASN A 45 -4.82 12.32 0.63
CA ASN A 45 -4.69 13.20 -0.53
C ASN A 45 -4.63 12.39 -1.83
N ILE A 46 -3.86 11.30 -1.81
CA ILE A 46 -3.70 10.40 -2.96
C ILE A 46 -5.06 9.77 -3.33
N LEU A 47 -5.81 9.28 -2.34
CA LEU A 47 -7.14 8.69 -2.56
C LEU A 47 -8.16 9.72 -3.06
N LYS A 48 -8.15 10.93 -2.49
CA LYS A 48 -9.01 12.03 -2.96
C LYS A 48 -8.72 12.33 -4.44
N HIS A 49 -7.44 12.48 -4.79
CA HIS A 49 -7.01 12.73 -6.16
C HIS A 49 -7.46 11.64 -7.13
N LEU A 50 -7.28 10.36 -6.78
CA LEU A 50 -7.74 9.25 -7.64
C LEU A 50 -9.26 9.22 -7.78
N LYS A 51 -10.01 9.52 -6.71
CA LYS A 51 -11.47 9.54 -6.75
C LYS A 51 -12.00 10.62 -7.70
N GLU A 52 -11.39 11.80 -7.69
CA GLU A 52 -11.82 12.96 -8.46
C GLU A 52 -11.37 12.87 -9.93
N GLU A 53 -10.11 12.50 -10.17
CA GLU A 53 -9.50 12.57 -11.51
C GLU A 53 -9.48 11.22 -12.24
N TYR A 54 -9.45 10.09 -11.52
CA TYR A 54 -9.24 8.76 -12.09
C TYR A 54 -10.12 7.67 -11.43
N PRO A 55 -11.47 7.79 -11.49
CA PRO A 55 -12.37 6.89 -10.78
C PRO A 55 -12.21 5.41 -11.17
N LYS A 56 -11.80 5.13 -12.41
CA LYS A 56 -11.50 3.75 -12.87
C LYS A 56 -10.28 3.16 -12.15
N VAL A 57 -9.16 3.90 -12.09
CA VAL A 57 -7.94 3.49 -11.37
C VAL A 57 -8.19 3.36 -9.88
N ASN A 58 -9.00 4.28 -9.30
CA ASN A 58 -9.41 4.19 -7.91
C ASN A 58 -10.16 2.89 -7.61
N ASN A 59 -11.07 2.47 -8.50
CA ASN A 59 -11.83 1.23 -8.33
C ASN A 59 -10.92 -0.01 -8.43
N GLU A 60 -10.03 -0.06 -9.42
CA GLU A 60 -9.04 -1.14 -9.55
C GLU A 60 -8.17 -1.25 -8.29
N PHE A 61 -7.65 -0.12 -7.79
CA PHE A 61 -6.88 -0.10 -6.55
C PHE A 61 -7.69 -0.64 -5.36
N ARG A 62 -8.96 -0.27 -5.23
CA ARG A 62 -9.83 -0.75 -4.15
C ARG A 62 -10.10 -2.25 -4.24
N ILE A 63 -10.31 -2.77 -5.44
CA ILE A 63 -10.48 -4.21 -5.69
C ILE A 63 -9.20 -4.96 -5.30
N SER A 64 -8.04 -4.53 -5.82
CA SER A 64 -6.75 -5.15 -5.50
C SER A 64 -6.40 -5.08 -4.00
N LEU A 65 -6.75 -3.98 -3.32
CA LEU A 65 -6.56 -3.87 -1.87
C LEU A 65 -7.44 -4.86 -1.11
N TYR A 66 -8.70 -4.99 -1.51
CA TYR A 66 -9.65 -5.93 -0.90
C TYR A 66 -9.21 -7.39 -1.10
N GLU A 67 -8.77 -7.75 -2.31
CA GLU A 67 -8.21 -9.07 -2.61
C GLU A 67 -6.95 -9.35 -1.79
N LEU A 68 -6.03 -8.38 -1.67
CA LEU A 68 -4.80 -8.54 -0.88
C LEU A 68 -5.10 -8.74 0.62
N ILE A 69 -6.08 -8.01 1.17
CA ILE A 69 -6.53 -8.20 2.55
C ILE A 69 -7.12 -9.60 2.75
N ASN A 70 -7.98 -10.05 1.84
CA ASN A 70 -8.62 -11.37 1.93
C ASN A 70 -7.62 -12.51 1.78
N THR A 71 -6.66 -12.40 0.87
CA THR A 71 -5.58 -13.38 0.72
C THR A 71 -4.74 -13.46 1.99
N ASN A 72 -4.35 -12.33 2.59
CA ASN A 72 -3.56 -12.31 3.83
C ASN A 72 -4.32 -12.90 5.03
N ASN A 73 -5.65 -12.74 5.08
CA ASN A 73 -6.48 -13.37 6.11
C ASN A 73 -6.54 -14.90 5.94
N ASN A 74 -6.52 -15.40 4.69
CA ASN A 74 -6.43 -16.83 4.40
C ASN A 74 -5.05 -17.40 4.71
N THR A 75 -3.94 -16.69 4.40
CA THR A 75 -2.58 -17.15 4.75
C THR A 75 -2.39 -17.24 6.26
N LYS A 76 -2.87 -16.25 7.03
CA LYS A 76 -2.88 -16.34 8.50
C LYS A 76 -3.67 -17.53 9.02
N LYS A 77 -4.82 -17.84 8.42
CA LYS A 77 -5.65 -18.99 8.81
C LYS A 77 -4.96 -20.33 8.52
N ILE A 78 -4.21 -20.42 7.42
CA ILE A 78 -3.45 -21.63 7.06
C ILE A 78 -2.24 -21.78 7.98
N GLU A 79 -1.48 -20.71 8.27
CA GLU A 79 -0.33 -20.77 9.19
C GLU A 79 -0.74 -21.16 10.62
N ILE A 80 -1.91 -20.70 11.10
CA ILE A 80 -2.44 -21.10 12.42
C ILE A 80 -2.89 -22.57 12.43
N ASN A 81 -3.48 -23.08 11.33
CA ASN A 81 -3.91 -24.48 11.26
C ASN A 81 -2.77 -25.48 11.04
N VAL A 82 -1.65 -25.09 10.44
CA VAL A 82 -0.47 -25.96 10.29
C VAL A 82 0.24 -26.20 11.62
N HIS A 83 0.10 -25.29 12.59
CA HIS A 83 0.79 -25.41 13.89
C HIS A 83 0.04 -26.23 14.96
N VAL A 84 -1.18 -26.71 14.67
CA VAL A 84 -2.03 -27.46 15.63
C VAL A 84 -2.19 -28.96 15.26
N LEU A 85 -1.63 -29.41 14.13
CA LEU A 85 -1.69 -30.82 13.72
C LEU A 85 -0.30 -31.46 13.73
N ASN A 86 0.26 -31.63 14.93
CA ASN A 86 1.25 -32.66 15.20
C ASN A 86 0.96 -33.27 16.59
N PRO A 87 0.06 -34.26 16.70
CA PRO A 87 0.11 -35.14 17.85
C PRO A 87 1.39 -35.96 17.73
N LEU A 88 2.32 -35.73 18.66
CA LEU A 88 3.48 -36.60 18.90
C LEU A 88 2.99 -38.04 18.97
N ASN A 89 3.50 -38.85 18.04
CA ASN A 89 3.46 -40.30 18.07
C ASN A 89 4.44 -40.80 19.13
#